data_AF-A0A8J6NY48-F1
#
_entry.id   AF-A0A8J6NY48-F1
#
_cell.length_a   1.000
_cell.length_b   1.000
_cell.length_c   1.000
_cell.angle_alpha   90.00
_cell.angle_beta   90.00
_cell.angle_gamma   90.00
#
_symmetry.space_group_name_H-M   'P 1'
#
loop_
_entity.id
_entity.type
_entity.pdbx_description
1 polymer ?
#
loop_
_entity_poly.entity_id
_entity_poly.type
_entity_poly.pdbx_seq_one_letter_code
_entity_poly.pdbx_strand_id
1 'polypeptide(L)'
;MNNDAALSVHAKQVFYSGMMLGFFYVGLITLHQAFIAAFVISIVLQTTHTERRTLPRSKVVKRDNVVVKEGALPKNSAAQPMTAKSRPVPKCPQPFRLTNEQSVMLAEIKPRERKKVTRINAEFYRPEISLQRFAPSSDTAVVGVGCAGINTVDFLVQSGVRSADTIVIDTDLQTLHRSKADCALFIGDQKDQVESLVQQSLDQIQSAYQQADTLIVLTGMGGKTGTVVAPLLAKTAKERGKVVHLFAIEPFAIEGQAKTDLSTGVLDSLRGNLDSVESLSNEDLLSSFSGNQKLVDAFAEVNEVLAELMKRAA
;
A
#
# COMPACT_ATOMS: atom_id res chain seq x y z
N MET A 1 67.90 24.91 -57.93
CA MET A 1 67.77 23.70 -57.10
C MET A 1 67.58 24.06 -55.61
N ASN A 2 66.56 24.83 -55.20
CA ASN A 2 66.38 25.18 -53.78
C ASN A 2 64.92 25.27 -53.27
N ASN A 3 63.90 24.97 -54.08
CA ASN A 3 62.50 25.12 -53.65
C ASN A 3 61.86 23.84 -53.08
N ASP A 4 62.36 22.65 -53.44
CA ASP A 4 61.76 21.38 -52.97
C ASP A 4 62.14 21.03 -51.52
N ALA A 5 63.30 21.50 -51.06
CA ALA A 5 63.73 21.30 -49.67
C ALA A 5 62.92 22.14 -48.68
N ALA A 6 62.49 23.36 -49.07
CA ALA A 6 61.74 24.27 -48.21
C ALA A 6 60.30 23.78 -47.94
N LEU A 7 59.62 23.22 -48.96
CA LEU A 7 58.27 22.64 -48.79
C LEU A 7 58.28 21.44 -47.85
N SER A 8 59.32 20.60 -47.89
CA SER A 8 59.48 19.43 -47.02
C SER A 8 59.64 19.80 -45.54
N VAL A 9 60.42 20.86 -45.25
CA VAL A 9 60.60 21.37 -43.89
C VAL A 9 59.30 21.99 -43.37
N HIS A 10 58.61 22.77 -44.19
CA HIS A 10 57.37 23.43 -43.78
C HIS A 10 56.23 22.42 -43.54
N ALA A 11 56.11 21.38 -44.37
CA ALA A 11 55.14 20.31 -44.19
C ALA A 11 55.41 19.49 -42.92
N LYS A 12 56.67 19.19 -42.61
CA LYS A 12 57.06 18.53 -41.35
C LYS A 12 56.70 19.39 -40.14
N GLN A 13 56.95 20.70 -40.20
CA GLN A 13 56.67 21.61 -39.10
C GLN A 13 55.17 21.75 -38.80
N VAL A 14 54.32 21.78 -39.83
CA VAL A 14 52.85 21.76 -39.66
C VAL A 14 52.38 20.42 -39.08
N PHE A 15 52.96 19.31 -39.51
CA PHE A 15 52.63 17.98 -38.97
C PHE A 15 53.00 17.83 -37.50
N TYR A 16 54.20 18.27 -37.09
CA TYR A 16 54.62 18.25 -35.68
C TYR A 16 53.80 19.21 -34.81
N SER A 17 53.41 20.37 -35.33
CA SER A 17 52.56 21.32 -34.60
C SER A 17 51.15 20.77 -34.36
N GLY A 18 50.54 20.15 -35.38
CA GLY A 18 49.24 19.49 -35.24
C GLY A 18 49.28 18.28 -34.30
N MET A 19 50.36 17.49 -34.34
CA MET A 19 50.55 16.35 -33.44
C MET A 19 50.73 16.79 -31.98
N MET A 20 51.51 17.84 -31.72
CA MET A 20 51.66 18.41 -30.38
C MET A 20 50.33 18.94 -29.83
N LEU A 21 49.54 19.65 -30.65
CA LEU A 21 48.22 20.14 -30.24
C LEU A 21 47.26 18.99 -29.89
N GLY A 22 47.34 17.86 -30.62
CA GLY A 22 46.61 16.64 -30.31
C GLY A 22 46.99 16.03 -28.96
N PHE A 23 48.29 15.97 -28.64
CA PHE A 23 48.76 15.48 -27.34
C PHE A 23 48.33 16.40 -26.18
N PHE A 24 48.34 17.72 -26.38
CA PHE A 24 47.79 18.66 -25.41
C PHE A 24 46.29 18.45 -25.18
N TYR A 25 45.53 18.18 -26.25
CA TYR A 25 44.09 17.98 -26.14
C TYR A 25 43.72 16.67 -25.43
N VAL A 26 44.42 15.56 -25.74
CA VAL A 26 44.25 14.28 -25.03
C VAL A 26 44.66 14.41 -23.56
N GLY A 27 45.74 15.14 -23.27
CA GLY A 27 46.17 15.47 -21.91
C GLY A 27 45.12 16.26 -21.12
N LEU A 28 44.51 17.27 -21.74
CA LEU A 28 43.43 18.05 -21.12
C LEU A 28 42.18 17.21 -20.83
N ILE A 29 41.81 16.29 -21.73
CA ILE A 29 40.69 15.37 -21.51
C ILE A 29 40.98 14.46 -20.32
N THR A 30 42.17 13.88 -20.22
CA THR A 30 42.55 13.04 -19.08
C THR A 30 42.58 13.82 -17.76
N LEU A 31 43.01 15.08 -17.78
CA LEU A 31 43.01 15.95 -16.59
C LEU A 31 41.57 16.25 -16.14
N HIS A 32 40.67 16.53 -17.08
CA HIS A 32 39.26 16.81 -16.78
C HIS A 32 38.55 15.58 -16.19
N GLN A 33 38.83 14.37 -16.73
CA GLN A 33 38.30 13.13 -16.18
C GLN A 33 38.83 12.84 -14.76
N ALA A 34 40.10 13.12 -14.50
CA ALA A 34 40.68 13.01 -13.15
C ALA A 34 40.04 13.97 -12.16
N PHE A 35 39.73 15.21 -12.57
CA PHE A 35 39.00 16.18 -11.74
C PHE A 35 37.58 15.73 -11.41
N ILE A 36 36.84 15.19 -12.39
CA ILE A 36 35.49 14.65 -12.15
C ILE A 36 35.56 13.47 -11.17
N ALA A 37 36.51 12.54 -11.36
CA ALA A 37 36.68 11.40 -10.46
C ALA A 37 37.03 11.85 -9.03
N ALA A 38 37.93 12.81 -8.87
CA ALA A 38 38.28 13.37 -7.56
C ALA A 38 37.09 14.09 -6.89
N PHE A 39 36.28 14.81 -7.68
CA PHE A 39 35.08 15.50 -7.18
C PHE A 39 34.01 14.51 -6.71
N VAL A 40 33.78 13.43 -7.45
CA VAL A 40 32.85 12.35 -7.05
C VAL A 40 33.35 11.65 -5.78
N ILE A 41 34.64 11.33 -5.69
CA ILE A 41 35.23 10.72 -4.48
C ILE A 41 35.09 11.66 -3.27
N SER A 42 35.27 12.98 -3.45
CA SER A 42 35.10 13.95 -2.37
C SER A 42 33.66 14.01 -1.85
N ILE A 43 32.67 13.94 -2.74
CA ILE A 43 31.25 13.89 -2.35
C ILE A 43 30.94 12.60 -1.57
N VAL A 44 31.43 11.45 -2.07
CA VAL A 44 31.24 10.17 -1.40
C VAL A 44 31.91 10.16 -0.01
N LEU A 45 33.13 10.66 0.11
CA LEU A 45 33.81 10.74 1.41
C LEU A 45 33.10 11.66 2.40
N GLN A 46 32.53 12.79 1.95
CA GLN A 46 31.70 13.66 2.79
C GLN A 46 30.45 12.95 3.31
N THR A 47 29.81 12.09 2.50
CA THR A 47 28.65 11.30 2.98
C THR A 47 29.03 10.22 4.01
N THR A 48 30.26 9.68 3.95
CA THR A 48 30.72 8.66 4.91
C THR A 48 31.27 9.21 6.22
N HIS A 49 31.62 10.50 6.29
CA HIS A 49 32.26 11.09 7.47
C HIS A 49 31.25 11.57 8.55
N THR A 50 29.95 11.53 8.24
CA THR A 50 28.86 11.86 9.18
C THR A 50 28.42 10.70 10.08
N GLU A 51 28.95 9.48 9.91
CA GLU A 51 28.52 8.28 10.67
C GLU A 51 29.56 7.69 11.65
N ARG A 52 30.48 8.49 12.22
CA ARG A 52 31.32 8.01 13.33
C ARG A 52 31.31 8.95 14.52
N ARG A 53 30.23 8.92 15.31
CA ARG A 53 30.29 9.24 16.74
C ARG A 53 29.53 8.19 17.57
N THR A 54 30.34 7.36 18.24
CA THR A 54 30.13 6.70 19.54
C THR A 54 28.94 5.74 19.69
N LEU A 55 29.23 4.44 19.53
CA LEU A 55 28.50 3.36 20.20
C LEU A 55 29.04 3.18 21.63
N PRO A 56 28.22 3.31 22.69
CA PRO A 56 28.55 2.70 23.97
C PRO A 56 28.24 1.19 23.91
N ARG A 57 29.13 0.38 24.50
CA ARG A 57 28.98 -1.08 24.67
C ARG A 57 27.61 -1.42 25.25
N SER A 58 26.88 -2.28 24.55
CA SER A 58 25.61 -2.86 25.01
C SER A 58 25.82 -3.62 26.32
N LYS A 59 25.17 -3.18 27.40
CA LYS A 59 24.81 -4.07 28.51
C LYS A 59 23.66 -4.94 28.02
N VAL A 60 23.85 -6.25 28.10
CA VAL A 60 22.78 -7.24 28.01
C VAL A 60 21.83 -6.95 29.18
N VAL A 61 20.64 -6.43 28.89
CA VAL A 61 19.55 -6.29 29.85
C VAL A 61 18.47 -7.30 29.47
N LYS A 62 18.07 -8.10 30.46
CA LYS A 62 17.09 -9.17 30.36
C LYS A 62 15.74 -8.64 29.84
N ARG A 63 15.12 -9.44 28.98
CA ARG A 63 13.69 -9.36 28.66
C ARG A 63 12.90 -9.69 29.92
N ASP A 64 12.03 -8.78 30.35
CA ASP A 64 10.89 -9.10 31.20
C ASP A 64 9.70 -8.21 30.81
N ASN A 65 8.59 -8.87 30.50
CA ASN A 65 7.18 -8.43 30.59
C ASN A 65 6.63 -7.40 29.57
N VAL A 66 6.07 -7.92 28.48
CA VAL A 66 4.86 -7.34 27.87
C VAL A 66 3.66 -8.09 28.47
N VAL A 67 2.80 -7.36 29.17
CA VAL A 67 1.57 -7.86 29.78
C VAL A 67 0.48 -7.86 28.72
N VAL A 68 0.19 -9.04 28.16
CA VAL A 68 -1.05 -9.31 27.42
C VAL A 68 -2.14 -9.57 28.46
N LYS A 69 -3.22 -8.80 28.44
CA LYS A 69 -4.43 -9.12 29.22
C LYS A 69 -5.30 -10.07 28.41
N GLU A 70 -5.12 -11.37 28.62
CA GLU A 70 -6.03 -12.41 28.12
C GLU A 70 -7.25 -12.55 29.05
N GLY A 71 -8.44 -12.31 28.52
CA GLY A 71 -9.69 -12.77 29.12
C GLY A 71 -10.03 -14.17 28.59
N ALA A 72 -10.16 -15.14 29.48
CA ALA A 72 -10.37 -16.56 29.15
C ALA A 72 -11.85 -16.93 28.89
N LEU A 73 -12.09 -17.83 27.94
CA LEU A 73 -13.29 -18.67 27.83
C LEU A 73 -12.92 -20.14 27.49
N PRO A 74 -13.79 -21.12 27.80
CA PRO A 74 -13.40 -22.47 28.19
C PRO A 74 -13.32 -23.49 27.04
N LYS A 75 -12.48 -24.51 27.26
CA LYS A 75 -12.22 -25.65 26.37
C LYS A 75 -13.33 -26.70 26.44
N ASN A 76 -13.75 -27.19 25.27
CA ASN A 76 -14.30 -28.54 24.96
C ASN A 76 -14.46 -28.58 23.41
N SER A 77 -14.34 -29.65 22.65
CA SER A 77 -14.01 -31.07 22.83
C SER A 77 -13.70 -31.61 21.42
N ALA A 78 -12.96 -32.71 21.34
CA ALA A 78 -12.46 -33.37 20.13
C ALA A 78 -13.51 -33.64 19.01
N ALA A 79 -13.08 -33.51 17.75
CA ALA A 79 -13.64 -34.22 16.60
C ALA A 79 -12.56 -34.51 15.54
N GLN A 80 -12.60 -35.72 14.99
CA GLN A 80 -11.62 -36.36 14.11
C GLN A 80 -11.68 -35.87 12.64
N PRO A 81 -10.63 -36.09 11.82
CA PRO A 81 -10.55 -35.54 10.46
C PRO A 81 -11.31 -36.43 9.46
N MET A 82 -12.27 -35.84 8.72
CA MET A 82 -12.88 -36.49 7.57
C MET A 82 -12.20 -36.05 6.27
N THR A 83 -11.79 -37.05 5.50
CA THR A 83 -11.11 -36.98 4.21
C THR A 83 -11.99 -36.31 3.14
N ALA A 84 -11.58 -35.13 2.66
CA ALA A 84 -12.23 -34.45 1.53
C ALA A 84 -11.61 -34.89 0.19
N LYS A 85 -12.42 -35.51 -0.66
CA LYS A 85 -12.08 -35.87 -2.05
C LYS A 85 -11.82 -34.59 -2.87
N SER A 86 -10.64 -34.47 -3.47
CA SER A 86 -10.26 -33.36 -4.35
C SER A 86 -11.04 -33.39 -5.67
N ARG A 87 -11.82 -32.34 -5.96
CA ARG A 87 -12.32 -32.02 -7.30
C ARG A 87 -11.42 -30.98 -7.98
N PRO A 88 -11.28 -31.01 -9.32
CA PRO A 88 -10.28 -30.23 -10.02
C PRO A 88 -10.63 -28.73 -10.04
N VAL A 89 -9.67 -27.91 -9.62
CA VAL A 89 -9.71 -26.44 -9.71
C VAL A 89 -9.68 -26.02 -11.19
N PRO A 90 -10.60 -25.19 -11.70
CA PRO A 90 -10.49 -24.66 -13.04
C PRO A 90 -9.29 -23.70 -13.13
N LYS A 91 -8.45 -23.87 -14.15
CA LYS A 91 -7.28 -23.01 -14.40
C LYS A 91 -7.73 -21.56 -14.58
N CYS A 92 -7.24 -20.69 -13.70
CA CYS A 92 -7.40 -19.25 -13.79
C CYS A 92 -6.84 -18.72 -15.12
N PRO A 93 -7.56 -17.86 -15.87
CA PRO A 93 -6.98 -17.18 -17.04
C PRO A 93 -5.90 -16.20 -16.56
N GLN A 94 -4.73 -16.20 -17.21
CA GLN A 94 -3.60 -15.37 -16.80
C GLN A 94 -3.93 -13.87 -16.88
N PRO A 95 -3.40 -13.04 -15.95
CA PRO A 95 -3.59 -11.60 -16.01
C PRO A 95 -2.91 -11.01 -17.26
N PHE A 96 -3.60 -10.08 -17.90
CA PHE A 96 -3.16 -9.41 -19.13
C PHE A 96 -1.84 -8.65 -18.88
N ARG A 97 -0.74 -9.13 -19.48
CA ARG A 97 0.58 -8.51 -19.36
C ARG A 97 0.75 -7.50 -20.51
N LEU A 98 0.77 -6.21 -20.20
CA LEU A 98 1.00 -5.15 -21.18
C LEU A 98 2.37 -5.33 -21.86
N THR A 99 2.45 -5.10 -23.16
CA THR A 99 3.70 -5.25 -23.92
C THR A 99 4.63 -4.05 -23.70
N ASN A 100 5.93 -4.22 -23.94
CA ASN A 100 6.98 -3.21 -23.68
C ASN A 100 6.72 -1.86 -24.36
N GLU A 101 5.99 -1.83 -25.48
CA GLU A 101 5.62 -0.59 -26.19
C GLU A 101 4.54 0.21 -25.44
N GLN A 102 3.61 -0.47 -24.78
CA GLN A 102 2.54 0.15 -23.99
C GLN A 102 3.09 0.76 -22.69
N SER A 103 4.16 0.18 -22.14
CA SER A 103 4.90 0.70 -20.99
C SER A 103 5.55 2.05 -21.28
N VAL A 104 6.11 2.22 -22.47
CA VAL A 104 6.81 3.45 -22.91
C VAL A 104 5.81 4.56 -23.22
N MET A 105 4.68 4.23 -23.86
CA MET A 105 3.59 5.19 -24.09
C MET A 105 3.00 5.77 -22.80
N LEU A 106 2.92 4.99 -21.71
CA LEU A 106 2.45 5.48 -20.41
C LEU A 106 3.41 6.47 -19.73
N ALA A 107 4.70 6.39 -20.08
CA ALA A 107 5.74 7.25 -19.53
C ALA A 107 5.79 8.64 -20.20
N GLU A 108 5.37 8.76 -21.47
CA GLU A 108 5.43 10.00 -22.25
C GLU A 108 4.21 10.93 -22.09
N ILE A 109 3.16 10.52 -21.37
CA ILE A 109 1.97 11.36 -21.16
C ILE A 109 2.31 12.54 -20.23
N LYS A 110 2.16 13.77 -20.74
CA LYS A 110 2.41 15.01 -19.98
C LYS A 110 1.58 15.04 -18.68
N PRO A 111 2.11 15.61 -17.57
CA PRO A 111 1.45 15.58 -16.26
C PRO A 111 0.02 16.15 -16.21
N ARG A 112 -0.33 17.06 -17.14
CA ARG A 112 -1.68 17.64 -17.25
C ARG A 112 -2.70 16.69 -17.90
N GLU A 113 -2.26 15.76 -18.72
CA GLU A 113 -3.13 14.74 -19.34
C GLU A 113 -3.33 13.53 -18.42
N ARG A 114 -2.43 13.26 -17.47
CA ARG A 114 -2.70 12.30 -16.38
C ARG A 114 -3.97 12.62 -15.58
N LYS A 115 -4.38 13.90 -15.51
CA LYS A 115 -5.67 14.28 -14.91
C LYS A 115 -6.90 13.93 -15.78
N LYS A 116 -6.71 13.58 -17.06
CA LYS A 116 -7.73 13.06 -17.99
C LYS A 116 -7.59 11.54 -18.27
N VAL A 117 -6.52 10.91 -17.80
CA VAL A 117 -6.30 9.46 -17.82
C VAL A 117 -6.96 8.92 -16.54
N THR A 118 -8.24 8.62 -16.57
CA THR A 118 -8.78 7.44 -17.24
C THR A 118 -10.30 7.64 -17.39
N ARG A 119 -10.87 7.26 -18.54
CA ARG A 119 -12.34 7.04 -18.63
C ARG A 119 -12.67 5.75 -17.84
N ILE A 120 -12.51 5.77 -16.52
CA ILE A 120 -13.05 4.72 -15.66
C ILE A 120 -14.56 4.89 -15.72
N ASN A 121 -15.27 3.89 -16.22
CA ASN A 121 -16.73 3.94 -16.24
C ASN A 121 -17.24 3.75 -14.81
N ALA A 122 -17.76 4.83 -14.20
CA ALA A 122 -18.34 4.80 -12.87
C ALA A 122 -19.51 3.80 -12.76
N GLU A 123 -20.25 3.58 -13.84
CA GLU A 123 -21.36 2.62 -13.87
C GLU A 123 -20.88 1.19 -13.60
N PHE A 124 -19.64 0.86 -13.96
CA PHE A 124 -19.10 -0.48 -13.75
C PHE A 124 -18.98 -0.84 -12.26
N TYR A 125 -18.77 0.17 -11.42
CA TYR A 125 -18.57 0.03 -9.96
C TYR A 125 -19.81 0.37 -9.15
N ARG A 126 -20.93 0.71 -9.80
CA ARG A 126 -22.18 0.97 -9.10
C ARG A 126 -22.59 -0.25 -8.29
N PRO A 127 -23.08 -0.09 -7.05
CA PRO A 127 -23.36 -1.22 -6.17
C PRO A 127 -24.29 -2.25 -6.81
N GLU A 128 -25.31 -1.82 -7.56
CA GLU A 128 -26.24 -2.73 -8.24
C GLU A 128 -25.56 -3.60 -9.29
N ILE A 129 -24.61 -3.04 -10.03
CA ILE A 129 -23.91 -3.71 -11.14
C ILE A 129 -22.80 -4.61 -10.60
N SER A 130 -22.07 -4.15 -9.58
CA SER A 130 -21.02 -4.94 -8.93
C SER A 130 -21.60 -6.21 -8.28
N LEU A 131 -22.75 -6.09 -7.60
CA LEU A 131 -23.41 -7.23 -6.97
C LEU A 131 -23.89 -8.29 -7.96
N GLN A 132 -24.29 -7.93 -9.17
CA GLN A 132 -24.69 -8.91 -10.19
C GLN A 132 -23.54 -9.84 -10.61
N ARG A 133 -22.30 -9.41 -10.41
CA ARG A 133 -21.09 -10.17 -10.79
C ARG A 133 -20.44 -10.87 -9.61
N PHE A 134 -20.84 -10.49 -8.40
CA PHE A 134 -20.29 -11.01 -7.17
C PHE A 134 -21.26 -12.04 -6.58
N ALA A 135 -20.79 -13.28 -6.46
CA ALA A 135 -21.51 -14.34 -5.78
C ALA A 135 -20.80 -14.60 -4.45
N PRO A 136 -21.34 -14.14 -3.31
CA PRO A 136 -20.77 -14.47 -2.02
C PRO A 136 -20.80 -16.00 -1.86
N SER A 137 -19.73 -16.55 -1.28
CA SER A 137 -19.49 -17.99 -1.24
C SER A 137 -18.93 -18.47 0.08
N SER A 138 -18.58 -17.55 0.98
CA SER A 138 -17.91 -17.82 2.24
C SER A 138 -18.71 -17.33 3.45
N ASP A 139 -18.50 -17.99 4.58
CA ASP A 139 -19.16 -17.64 5.85
C ASP A 139 -18.57 -16.37 6.49
N THR A 140 -17.45 -15.85 5.95
CA THR A 140 -16.76 -14.65 6.43
C THR A 140 -16.58 -13.65 5.30
N ALA A 141 -17.02 -12.41 5.49
CA ALA A 141 -16.79 -11.32 4.56
C ALA A 141 -15.79 -10.31 5.14
N VAL A 142 -14.76 -9.98 4.36
CA VAL A 142 -13.79 -8.92 4.68
C VAL A 142 -14.17 -7.67 3.91
N VAL A 143 -14.50 -6.59 4.63
CA VAL A 143 -14.91 -5.32 4.06
C VAL A 143 -13.84 -4.26 4.28
N GLY A 144 -13.17 -3.87 3.20
CA GLY A 144 -12.22 -2.75 3.18
C GLY A 144 -12.92 -1.44 2.89
N VAL A 145 -12.82 -0.48 3.81
CA VAL A 145 -13.48 0.82 3.68
C VAL A 145 -12.44 1.93 3.49
N GLY A 146 -12.62 2.71 2.41
CA GLY A 146 -11.74 3.81 2.05
C GLY A 146 -10.33 3.35 1.64
N CYS A 147 -9.45 4.31 1.36
CA CYS A 147 -8.12 4.03 0.82
C CYS A 147 -7.28 3.07 1.68
N ALA A 148 -7.24 3.27 3.00
CA ALA A 148 -6.47 2.40 3.89
C ALA A 148 -7.02 0.96 3.93
N GLY A 149 -8.34 0.82 4.09
CA GLY A 149 -8.99 -0.49 4.10
C GLY A 149 -8.81 -1.23 2.77
N ILE A 150 -8.94 -0.53 1.64
CA ILE A 150 -8.70 -1.10 0.30
C ILE A 150 -7.25 -1.60 0.18
N ASN A 151 -6.28 -0.79 0.60
CA ASN A 151 -4.88 -1.17 0.54
C ASN A 151 -4.60 -2.45 1.36
N THR A 152 -5.21 -2.57 2.54
CA THR A 152 -5.08 -3.78 3.35
C THR A 152 -5.77 -4.97 2.69
N VAL A 153 -7.00 -4.82 2.18
CA VAL A 153 -7.68 -5.90 1.45
C VAL A 153 -6.86 -6.38 0.27
N ASP A 154 -6.32 -5.46 -0.52
CA ASP A 154 -5.48 -5.79 -1.67
C ASP A 154 -4.21 -6.54 -1.25
N PHE A 155 -3.64 -6.22 -0.09
CA PHE A 155 -2.52 -6.94 0.49
C PHE A 155 -2.91 -8.35 0.94
N LEU A 156 -4.08 -8.52 1.57
CA LEU A 156 -4.59 -9.83 2.01
C LEU A 156 -4.83 -10.77 0.82
N VAL A 157 -5.46 -10.26 -0.23
CA VAL A 157 -5.70 -10.99 -1.48
C VAL A 157 -4.37 -11.43 -2.11
N GLN A 158 -3.37 -10.54 -2.14
CA GLN A 158 -2.04 -10.84 -2.67
C GLN A 158 -1.26 -11.85 -1.82
N SER A 159 -1.44 -11.78 -0.49
CA SER A 159 -0.81 -12.69 0.47
C SER A 159 -1.45 -14.09 0.47
N GLY A 160 -2.52 -14.29 -0.31
CA GLY A 160 -3.14 -15.60 -0.51
C GLY A 160 -4.16 -15.99 0.55
N VAL A 161 -4.67 -15.05 1.35
CA VAL A 161 -5.78 -15.30 2.28
C VAL A 161 -7.08 -15.38 1.45
N ARG A 162 -7.50 -16.59 1.08
CA ARG A 162 -8.65 -16.85 0.20
C ARG A 162 -9.88 -17.43 0.90
N SER A 163 -9.88 -17.51 2.23
CA SER A 163 -10.97 -18.14 2.99
C SER A 163 -12.18 -17.23 3.21
N ALA A 164 -12.14 -15.97 2.75
CA ALA A 164 -13.17 -14.98 2.96
C ALA A 164 -13.43 -14.19 1.68
N ASP A 165 -14.69 -13.82 1.46
CA ASP A 165 -15.08 -12.96 0.35
C ASP A 165 -14.62 -11.53 0.62
N THR A 166 -13.98 -10.89 -0.37
CA THR A 166 -13.42 -9.56 -0.20
C THR A 166 -14.27 -8.49 -0.87
N ILE A 167 -14.72 -7.52 -0.08
CA ILE A 167 -15.58 -6.42 -0.51
C ILE A 167 -14.86 -5.12 -0.21
N VAL A 168 -14.87 -4.17 -1.14
CA VAL A 168 -14.31 -2.84 -0.92
C VAL A 168 -15.31 -1.74 -1.19
N ILE A 169 -15.27 -0.68 -0.39
CA ILE A 169 -16.21 0.45 -0.45
C ILE A 169 -15.41 1.75 -0.43
N ASP A 170 -15.58 2.60 -1.44
CA ASP A 170 -15.00 3.95 -1.43
C ASP A 170 -15.78 4.96 -2.27
N THR A 171 -15.47 6.24 -2.02
CA THR A 171 -15.90 7.39 -2.82
C THR A 171 -14.92 7.73 -3.94
N ASP A 172 -13.75 7.10 -3.98
CA ASP A 172 -12.74 7.32 -5.03
C ASP A 172 -12.74 6.16 -6.03
N LEU A 173 -13.22 6.44 -7.24
CA LEU A 173 -13.22 5.49 -8.36
C LEU A 173 -11.82 5.00 -8.73
N GLN A 174 -10.78 5.83 -8.57
CA GLN A 174 -9.42 5.43 -8.94
C GLN A 174 -8.88 4.37 -8.00
N THR A 175 -9.19 4.48 -6.71
CA THR A 175 -8.82 3.49 -5.70
C THR A 175 -9.55 2.18 -5.96
N LEU A 176 -10.86 2.23 -6.18
CA LEU A 176 -11.67 1.04 -6.48
C LEU A 176 -11.23 0.35 -7.77
N HIS A 177 -10.87 1.10 -8.82
CA HIS A 177 -10.42 0.53 -10.08
C HIS A 177 -9.11 -0.24 -9.97
N ARG A 178 -8.25 0.12 -9.01
CA ARG A 178 -6.97 -0.57 -8.76
C ARG A 178 -7.10 -1.76 -7.81
N SER A 179 -8.22 -1.85 -7.08
CA SER A 179 -8.43 -2.90 -6.10
C SER A 179 -8.48 -4.28 -6.75
N LYS A 180 -8.02 -5.27 -5.99
CA LYS A 180 -8.00 -6.69 -6.33
C LYS A 180 -9.09 -7.48 -5.59
N ALA A 181 -9.98 -6.80 -4.88
CA ALA A 181 -11.08 -7.42 -4.17
C ALA A 181 -12.10 -8.06 -5.13
N ASP A 182 -12.86 -9.03 -4.62
CA ASP A 182 -13.88 -9.76 -5.38
C ASP A 182 -15.07 -8.84 -5.75
N CYS A 183 -15.41 -7.90 -4.87
CA CYS A 183 -16.48 -6.94 -5.07
C CYS A 183 -16.00 -5.52 -4.74
N ALA A 184 -16.21 -4.58 -5.66
CA ALA A 184 -15.90 -3.17 -5.45
C ALA A 184 -17.16 -2.31 -5.59
N LEU A 185 -17.49 -1.56 -4.54
CA LEU A 185 -18.70 -0.76 -4.41
C LEU A 185 -18.34 0.74 -4.40
N PHE A 186 -18.73 1.42 -5.47
CA PHE A 186 -18.62 2.87 -5.57
C PHE A 186 -19.89 3.54 -5.04
N ILE A 187 -19.77 4.24 -3.91
CA ILE A 187 -20.92 4.88 -3.25
C ILE A 187 -21.18 6.32 -3.73
N GLY A 188 -20.26 6.92 -4.49
CA GLY A 188 -20.44 8.26 -5.08
C GLY A 188 -19.24 9.20 -4.91
N ASP A 189 -19.22 10.30 -5.66
CA ASP A 189 -18.08 11.25 -5.74
C ASP A 189 -18.24 12.48 -4.82
N GLN A 190 -19.10 12.42 -3.80
CA GLN A 190 -19.37 13.55 -2.91
C GLN A 190 -18.75 13.35 -1.53
N LYS A 191 -17.48 13.76 -1.39
CA LYS A 191 -16.67 13.56 -0.18
C LYS A 191 -17.22 14.24 1.08
N ASP A 192 -18.08 15.24 0.94
CA ASP A 192 -18.65 15.97 2.09
C ASP A 192 -20.04 15.45 2.50
N GLN A 193 -20.59 14.48 1.75
CA GLN A 193 -21.91 13.89 1.99
C GLN A 193 -21.84 12.36 2.10
N VAL A 194 -20.73 11.82 2.59
CA VAL A 194 -20.49 10.37 2.69
C VAL A 194 -21.63 9.67 3.42
N GLU A 195 -22.16 10.25 4.50
CA GLU A 195 -23.26 9.65 5.26
C GLU A 195 -24.52 9.46 4.40
N SER A 196 -24.90 10.48 3.63
CA SER A 196 -26.04 10.42 2.70
C SER A 196 -25.81 9.38 1.59
N LEU A 197 -24.59 9.34 1.03
CA LEU A 197 -24.22 8.37 -0.01
C LEU A 197 -24.31 6.92 0.50
N VAL A 198 -23.85 6.69 1.73
CA VAL A 198 -23.94 5.37 2.38
C VAL A 198 -25.39 5.00 2.61
N GLN A 199 -26.21 5.91 3.12
CA GLN A 199 -27.64 5.66 3.33
C GLN A 199 -28.38 5.30 2.03
N GLN A 200 -28.04 5.97 0.92
CA GLN A 200 -28.62 5.67 -0.40
C GLN A 200 -28.20 4.30 -0.96
N SER A 201 -27.00 3.84 -0.59
CA SER A 201 -26.41 2.58 -1.07
C SER A 201 -26.49 1.46 -0.02
N LEU A 202 -27.22 1.69 1.08
CA LEU A 202 -27.18 0.86 2.28
C LEU A 202 -27.71 -0.54 2.00
N ASP A 203 -28.80 -0.64 1.24
CA ASP A 203 -29.42 -1.92 0.86
C ASP A 203 -28.46 -2.78 0.03
N GLN A 204 -27.74 -2.17 -0.91
CA GLN A 204 -26.78 -2.84 -1.78
C GLN A 204 -25.54 -3.27 -0.99
N ILE A 205 -25.00 -2.39 -0.13
CA ILE A 205 -23.90 -2.73 0.78
C ILE A 205 -24.30 -3.93 1.65
N GLN A 206 -25.52 -3.91 2.18
CA GLN A 206 -26.12 -4.98 2.97
C GLN A 206 -26.28 -6.30 2.21
N SER A 207 -26.64 -6.25 0.93
CA SER A 207 -26.69 -7.43 0.07
C SER A 207 -25.31 -8.03 -0.17
N ALA A 208 -24.25 -7.20 -0.22
CA ALA A 208 -22.89 -7.68 -0.46
C ALA A 208 -22.40 -8.65 0.61
N TYR A 209 -22.71 -8.41 1.89
CA TYR A 209 -22.29 -9.28 3.00
C TYR A 209 -23.46 -10.11 3.57
N GLN A 210 -24.59 -10.22 2.87
CA GLN A 210 -25.79 -10.85 3.41
C GLN A 210 -25.56 -12.31 3.84
N GLN A 211 -24.77 -13.06 3.09
CA GLN A 211 -24.51 -14.49 3.34
C GLN A 211 -23.43 -14.74 4.40
N ALA A 212 -22.60 -13.76 4.74
CA ALA A 212 -21.54 -13.94 5.73
C ALA A 212 -22.07 -13.86 7.17
N ASP A 213 -21.71 -14.82 8.01
CA ASP A 213 -22.03 -14.80 9.45
C ASP A 213 -21.07 -13.86 10.21
N THR A 214 -19.81 -13.83 9.77
CA THR A 214 -18.76 -12.98 10.33
C THR A 214 -18.39 -11.86 9.35
N LEU A 215 -18.38 -10.63 9.86
CA LEU A 215 -17.98 -9.43 9.15
C LEU A 215 -16.69 -8.88 9.75
N ILE A 216 -15.63 -8.86 8.95
CA ILE A 216 -14.36 -8.23 9.32
C ILE A 216 -14.26 -6.89 8.59
N VAL A 217 -14.32 -5.79 9.33
CA VAL A 217 -14.25 -4.44 8.78
C VAL A 217 -12.83 -3.90 8.93
N LEU A 218 -12.21 -3.50 7.82
CA LEU A 218 -10.87 -2.92 7.77
C LEU A 218 -11.00 -1.45 7.36
N THR A 219 -10.53 -0.53 8.19
CA THR A 219 -10.68 0.90 7.92
C THR A 219 -9.53 1.73 8.47
N GLY A 220 -9.23 2.85 7.80
CA GLY A 220 -8.38 3.90 8.33
C GLY A 220 -9.23 4.97 9.02
N MET A 221 -8.92 5.25 10.29
CA MET A 221 -9.63 6.24 11.09
C MET A 221 -9.04 7.64 10.92
N GLY A 222 -9.83 8.67 11.23
CA GLY A 222 -9.44 10.08 11.06
C GLY A 222 -9.58 10.61 9.62
N GLY A 223 -9.98 9.76 8.67
CA GLY A 223 -10.34 10.14 7.31
C GLY A 223 -11.80 10.55 7.14
N LYS A 224 -12.27 10.67 5.89
CA LYS A 224 -13.69 10.96 5.57
C LYS A 224 -14.51 9.67 5.40
N THR A 225 -14.15 8.84 4.41
CA THR A 225 -14.91 7.61 4.08
C THR A 225 -14.93 6.62 5.24
N GLY A 226 -13.74 6.20 5.71
CA GLY A 226 -13.60 5.17 6.74
C GLY A 226 -14.32 5.51 8.05
N THR A 227 -14.11 6.74 8.52
CA THR A 227 -14.69 7.26 9.77
C THR A 227 -16.22 7.31 9.76
N VAL A 228 -16.85 7.55 8.60
CA VAL A 228 -18.31 7.67 8.49
C VAL A 228 -18.97 6.33 8.16
N VAL A 229 -18.38 5.55 7.27
CA VAL A 229 -18.95 4.29 6.80
C VAL A 229 -18.84 3.20 7.87
N ALA A 230 -17.72 3.12 8.61
CA ALA A 230 -17.50 2.04 9.57
C ALA A 230 -18.56 1.97 10.70
N PRO A 231 -18.97 3.09 11.34
CA PRO A 231 -20.08 3.09 12.30
C PRO A 231 -21.41 2.59 11.75
N LEU A 232 -21.76 3.03 10.55
CA LEU A 232 -23.01 2.63 9.89
C LEU A 232 -22.98 1.14 9.52
N LEU A 233 -21.85 0.66 9.02
CA LEU A 233 -21.67 -0.74 8.66
C LEU A 233 -21.73 -1.64 9.90
N ALA A 234 -21.03 -1.28 10.98
CA ALA A 234 -21.04 -2.04 12.23
C ALA A 234 -22.45 -2.12 12.83
N LYS A 235 -23.15 -0.99 12.91
CA LYS A 235 -24.52 -0.94 13.42
C LYS A 235 -25.47 -1.83 12.60
N THR A 236 -25.46 -1.67 11.27
CA THR A 236 -26.36 -2.42 10.39
C THR A 236 -26.06 -3.92 10.35
N ALA A 237 -24.78 -4.30 10.45
CA ALA A 237 -24.38 -5.70 10.56
C ALA A 237 -24.83 -6.31 11.90
N LYS A 238 -24.70 -5.56 12.99
CA LYS A 238 -25.12 -6.00 14.33
C LYS A 238 -26.63 -6.16 14.46
N GLU A 239 -27.40 -5.22 13.90
CA GLU A 239 -28.87 -5.31 13.80
C GLU A 239 -29.34 -6.57 13.05
N ARG A 240 -28.50 -7.09 12.15
CA ARG A 240 -28.74 -8.31 11.38
C ARG A 240 -28.19 -9.58 12.04
N GLY A 241 -27.68 -9.48 13.26
CA GLY A 241 -27.20 -10.62 14.05
C GLY A 241 -25.84 -11.18 13.60
N LYS A 242 -25.05 -10.41 12.84
CA LYS A 242 -23.71 -10.83 12.40
C LYS A 242 -22.67 -10.57 13.49
N VAL A 243 -21.60 -11.37 13.49
CA VAL A 243 -20.42 -11.13 14.33
C VAL A 243 -19.57 -10.08 13.64
N VAL A 244 -19.24 -8.97 14.33
CA VAL A 244 -18.53 -7.84 13.73
C VAL A 244 -17.18 -7.62 14.42
N HIS A 245 -16.11 -7.82 13.67
CA HIS A 245 -14.74 -7.49 14.07
C HIS A 245 -14.29 -6.23 13.33
N LEU A 246 -13.80 -5.23 14.06
CA LEU A 246 -13.23 -4.02 13.47
C LEU A 246 -11.71 -4.02 13.64
N PHE A 247 -10.99 -3.86 12.55
CA PHE A 247 -9.58 -3.50 12.56
C PHE A 247 -9.43 -2.06 12.07
N ALA A 248 -9.00 -1.20 12.98
CA ALA A 248 -8.87 0.23 12.76
C ALA A 248 -7.40 0.63 12.73
N ILE A 249 -6.99 1.32 11.66
CA ILE A 249 -5.67 1.94 11.59
C ILE A 249 -5.81 3.40 12.04
N GLU A 250 -5.16 3.76 13.14
CA GLU A 250 -5.19 5.12 13.66
C GLU A 250 -4.20 6.03 12.89
N PRO A 251 -4.53 7.32 12.71
CA PRO A 251 -3.69 8.27 11.98
C PRO A 251 -2.38 8.55 12.76
N PHE A 252 -1.32 8.96 12.04
CA PHE A 252 -0.10 9.43 12.72
C PHE A 252 -0.36 10.76 13.45
N ALA A 253 0.29 11.05 14.59
CA ALA A 253 0.14 12.37 15.24
C ALA A 253 0.59 13.52 14.33
N ILE A 254 1.53 13.29 13.40
CA ILE A 254 1.96 14.29 12.43
C ILE A 254 0.85 14.69 11.44
N GLU A 255 -0.20 13.87 11.29
CA GLU A 255 -1.37 14.22 10.47
C GLU A 255 -2.32 15.22 11.16
N GLY A 256 -2.10 15.47 12.45
CA GLY A 256 -2.75 16.51 13.24
C GLY A 256 -3.71 15.96 14.31
N GLN A 257 -3.72 16.63 15.46
CA GLN A 257 -4.51 16.26 16.64
C GLN A 257 -6.01 16.09 16.34
N ALA A 258 -6.58 16.93 15.46
CA ALA A 258 -7.99 16.85 15.10
C ALA A 258 -8.40 15.49 14.50
N LYS A 259 -7.50 14.82 13.76
CA LYS A 259 -7.76 13.50 13.20
C LYS A 259 -7.69 12.41 14.28
N THR A 260 -6.74 12.53 15.20
CA THR A 260 -6.60 11.62 16.34
C THR A 260 -7.83 11.71 17.24
N ASP A 261 -8.26 12.92 17.60
CA ASP A 261 -9.45 13.12 18.43
C ASP A 261 -10.71 12.57 17.76
N LEU A 262 -10.84 12.79 16.44
CA LEU A 262 -11.93 12.22 15.64
C LEU A 262 -11.88 10.68 15.63
N SER A 263 -10.71 10.10 15.45
CA SER A 263 -10.49 8.64 15.48
C SER A 263 -10.97 8.05 16.80
N THR A 264 -10.45 8.57 17.92
CA THR A 264 -10.76 8.08 19.27
C THR A 264 -12.25 8.21 19.58
N GLY A 265 -12.86 9.37 19.30
CA GLY A 265 -14.29 9.57 19.55
C GLY A 265 -15.18 8.61 18.76
N VAL A 266 -14.81 8.29 17.52
CA VAL A 266 -15.58 7.35 16.69
C VAL A 266 -15.37 5.91 17.14
N LEU A 267 -14.14 5.50 17.47
CA LEU A 267 -13.87 4.17 18.03
C LEU A 267 -14.62 3.95 19.35
N ASP A 268 -14.69 4.96 20.21
CA ASP A 268 -15.45 4.90 21.45
C ASP A 268 -16.96 4.70 21.18
N SER A 269 -17.52 5.40 20.20
CA SER A 269 -18.93 5.26 19.81
C SER A 269 -19.26 3.88 19.21
N LEU A 270 -18.25 3.23 18.62
CA LEU A 270 -18.36 1.95 17.93
C LEU A 270 -18.35 0.74 18.87
N ARG A 271 -17.78 0.86 20.08
CA ARG A 271 -17.62 -0.28 21.01
C ARG A 271 -18.91 -1.01 21.33
N GLY A 272 -20.06 -0.33 21.33
CA GLY A 272 -21.36 -0.96 21.59
C GLY A 272 -21.92 -1.79 20.43
N ASN A 273 -21.41 -1.59 19.20
CA ASN A 273 -21.90 -2.23 17.98
C ASN A 273 -20.94 -3.29 17.43
N LEU A 274 -19.84 -3.56 18.15
CA LEU A 274 -18.78 -4.47 17.73
C LEU A 274 -18.63 -5.62 18.72
N ASP A 275 -18.25 -6.80 18.22
CA ASP A 275 -17.89 -7.94 19.05
C ASP A 275 -16.42 -7.86 19.48
N SER A 276 -15.55 -7.38 18.60
CA SER A 276 -14.16 -7.07 18.93
C SER A 276 -13.65 -5.89 18.09
N VAL A 277 -12.75 -5.12 18.70
CA VAL A 277 -12.06 -4.00 18.06
C VAL A 277 -10.57 -4.11 18.32
N GLU A 278 -9.79 -4.08 17.25
CA GLU A 278 -8.33 -4.07 17.26
C GLU A 278 -7.89 -2.75 16.63
N SER A 279 -7.31 -1.84 17.41
CA SER A 279 -6.73 -0.62 16.87
C SER A 279 -5.22 -0.75 16.77
N LEU A 280 -4.71 -0.41 15.58
CA LEU A 280 -3.29 -0.37 15.29
C LEU A 280 -2.88 1.09 15.12
N SER A 281 -2.07 1.57 16.06
CA SER A 281 -1.47 2.89 15.93
C SER A 281 -0.30 2.84 14.97
N ASN A 282 -0.36 3.67 13.92
CA ASN A 282 0.77 3.84 13.02
C ASN A 282 2.03 4.36 13.73
N GLU A 283 1.91 4.92 14.94
CA GLU A 283 3.05 5.37 15.76
C GLU A 283 3.79 4.22 16.43
N ASP A 284 3.07 3.23 16.95
CA ASP A 284 3.67 2.03 17.54
C ASP A 284 4.55 1.33 16.51
N LEU A 285 4.10 1.36 15.25
CA LEU A 285 4.80 0.80 14.11
C LEU A 285 6.05 1.63 13.78
N LEU A 286 5.96 2.96 13.74
CA LEU A 286 7.12 3.88 13.61
C LEU A 286 8.18 3.66 14.69
N SER A 287 7.77 3.38 15.93
CA SER A 287 8.71 3.15 17.02
C SER A 287 9.48 1.84 16.88
N SER A 288 8.90 0.83 16.22
CA SER A 288 9.60 -0.42 15.85
C SER A 288 10.50 -0.29 14.62
N PHE A 289 10.31 0.74 13.78
CA PHE A 289 11.09 0.93 12.57
C PHE A 289 12.44 1.59 12.86
N SER A 290 13.53 0.87 12.57
CA SER A 290 14.89 1.41 12.63
C SER A 290 15.17 2.27 11.40
N GLY A 291 15.71 3.47 11.61
CA GLY A 291 15.66 4.67 10.74
C GLY A 291 16.23 4.63 9.30
N ASN A 292 16.37 3.47 8.65
CA ASN A 292 16.75 3.33 7.24
C ASN A 292 15.73 2.56 6.37
N GLN A 293 14.64 2.05 6.92
CA GLN A 293 13.60 1.39 6.12
C GLN A 293 12.73 2.44 5.39
N LYS A 294 12.29 2.12 4.16
CA LYS A 294 11.41 3.01 3.40
C LYS A 294 10.03 2.97 4.04
N LEU A 295 9.32 4.10 4.05
CA LEU A 295 7.94 4.20 4.55
C LEU A 295 6.98 3.18 3.92
N VAL A 296 7.25 2.75 2.68
CA VAL A 296 6.47 1.71 2.00
C VAL A 296 6.64 0.34 2.67
N ASP A 297 7.85 0.01 3.10
CA ASP A 297 8.15 -1.27 3.76
C ASP A 297 7.46 -1.32 5.14
N ALA A 298 7.40 -0.16 5.81
CA ALA A 298 6.68 -0.01 7.06
C ALA A 298 5.19 -0.38 6.93
N PHE A 299 4.48 0.17 5.94
CA PHE A 299 3.08 -0.17 5.71
C PHE A 299 2.84 -1.65 5.34
N ALA A 300 3.81 -2.29 4.69
CA ALA A 300 3.72 -3.72 4.39
C ALA A 300 3.75 -4.57 5.66
N GLU A 301 4.61 -4.22 6.62
CA GLU A 301 4.69 -4.91 7.92
C GLU A 301 3.41 -4.70 8.76
N VAL A 302 2.82 -3.49 8.73
CA VAL A 302 1.49 -3.24 9.34
C VAL A 302 0.44 -4.20 8.78
N ASN A 303 0.39 -4.30 7.45
CA ASN A 303 -0.58 -5.16 6.80
C ASN A 303 -0.32 -6.64 7.10
N GLU A 304 0.94 -7.03 7.34
CA GLU A 304 1.29 -8.40 7.75
C GLU A 304 0.80 -8.72 9.18
N VAL A 305 1.01 -7.80 10.13
CA VAL A 305 0.45 -7.93 11.49
C VAL A 305 -1.07 -8.01 11.44
N LEU A 306 -1.71 -7.15 10.65
CA LEU A 306 -3.16 -7.14 10.48
C LEU A 306 -3.66 -8.45 9.84
N ALA A 307 -2.96 -8.97 8.85
CA ALA A 307 -3.26 -10.27 8.25
C ALA A 307 -3.13 -11.42 9.26
N GLU A 308 -2.16 -11.37 10.15
CA GLU A 308 -1.99 -12.37 11.20
C GLU A 308 -3.14 -12.30 12.22
N LEU A 309 -3.52 -11.09 12.66
CA LEU A 309 -4.64 -10.91 13.59
C LEU A 309 -5.95 -11.42 12.99
N MET A 310 -6.21 -11.14 11.72
CA MET A 310 -7.39 -11.64 11.03
C MET A 310 -7.44 -13.16 10.94
N LYS A 311 -6.30 -13.81 10.66
CA LYS A 311 -6.21 -15.28 10.63
C LYS A 311 -6.48 -15.92 11.99
N ARG A 312 -6.34 -15.18 13.09
CA ARG A 312 -6.68 -15.65 14.44
C ARG A 312 -8.16 -15.43 14.78
N ALA A 313 -8.78 -14.42 14.17
CA ALA A 313 -10.18 -14.08 14.37
C ALA A 313 -11.16 -14.90 13.50
N ALA A 314 -10.68 -15.39 12.34
CA ALA A 314 -11.38 -16.32 11.45
C ALA A 314 -11.17 -17.78 11.86
#